data_AF-A0A2P6VEX8-F1
#
_entry.id   AF-A0A2P6VEX8-F1
#
_cell.length_a   1.000
_cell.length_b   1.000
_cell.length_c   1.000
_cell.angle_alpha   90.00
_cell.angle_beta   90.00
_cell.angle_gamma   90.00
#
_symmetry.space_group_name_H-M   'P 1'
#
loop_
_entity.id
_entity.type
_entity.pdbx_description
1 polymer ?
#
loop_
_entity_poly.entity_id
_entity_poly.type
_entity_poly.pdbx_seq_one_letter_code
_entity_poly.pdbx_strand_id
1 'polypeptide(L)'
;MATLWSIVANWLIPVPLGLFLLTSLPLPRNFRRGTLLFTQRVFDLPIVGAFKLLHIMLWITALAFLSSARQVQVMRQTQADQVFTTPNQEIAVLSKRWRAERNLWLSAFAFSSWVFLAAFYREAVRRLELEARLSDLERSEFTATEPLRGGDREASVSREVTSKAAAAASRDRTPLAGNSPNKTGSVRAAAHPAAAELVGAVPGGRAAAGVEMQGLKKDM
;
A
#
# COMPACT_ATOMS: atom_id res chain seq x y z
N MET A 1 -4.05 -18.38 -16.45
CA MET A 1 -2.95 -18.04 -15.51
C MET A 1 -2.58 -16.58 -15.73
N ALA A 2 -2.78 -15.71 -14.74
CA ALA A 2 -2.29 -14.34 -14.85
C ALA A 2 -0.76 -14.39 -14.91
N THR A 3 -0.17 -13.92 -16.00
CA THR A 3 1.29 -13.76 -16.05
C THR A 3 1.67 -12.72 -15.00
N LEU A 4 2.84 -12.87 -14.36
CA LEU A 4 3.35 -11.90 -13.38
C LEU A 4 3.30 -10.45 -13.93
N TRP A 5 3.52 -10.31 -15.24
CA TRP A 5 3.40 -9.05 -15.98
C TRP A 5 1.99 -8.47 -16.02
N SER A 6 0.95 -9.30 -16.09
CA SER A 6 -0.43 -8.83 -16.01
C SER A 6 -0.74 -8.23 -14.64
N ILE A 7 -0.18 -8.79 -13.57
CA ILE A 7 -0.35 -8.24 -12.22
C ILE A 7 0.35 -6.89 -12.12
N VAL A 8 1.61 -6.82 -12.56
CA VAL A 8 2.38 -5.56 -12.56
C VAL A 8 1.68 -4.48 -13.39
N ALA A 9 1.26 -4.79 -14.61
CA ALA A 9 0.65 -3.81 -15.49
C ALA A 9 -0.73 -3.34 -14.98
N ASN A 10 -1.56 -4.24 -14.46
CA ASN A 10 -2.94 -3.92 -14.11
C ASN A 10 -3.10 -3.40 -12.69
N TRP A 11 -2.18 -3.72 -11.77
CA TRP A 11 -2.30 -3.33 -10.36
C TRP A 11 -1.21 -2.37 -9.92
N LEU A 12 0.03 -2.54 -10.39
CA LEU A 12 1.17 -1.79 -9.85
C LEU A 12 1.35 -0.41 -10.47
N ILE A 13 0.91 -0.23 -11.73
CA ILE A 13 1.01 1.03 -12.49
C ILE A 13 -0.19 1.97 -12.25
N PRO A 14 -1.45 1.51 -12.22
CA PRO A 14 -2.59 2.42 -12.11
C PRO A 14 -2.68 3.09 -10.74
N VAL A 15 -2.21 2.42 -9.69
CA VAL A 15 -2.24 2.95 -8.31
C VAL A 15 -1.41 4.23 -8.17
N PRO A 16 -0.10 4.26 -8.50
CA PRO A 16 0.69 5.47 -8.38
C PRO A 16 0.21 6.57 -9.32
N LEU A 17 -0.26 6.22 -10.53
CA LEU A 17 -0.83 7.20 -11.47
C LEU A 17 -2.13 7.81 -10.95
N GLY A 18 -3.01 7.01 -10.38
CA GLY A 18 -4.27 7.47 -9.80
C GLY A 18 -4.02 8.41 -8.62
N LEU A 19 -3.09 8.06 -7.74
CA LEU A 19 -2.68 8.93 -6.62
C LEU A 19 -2.00 10.20 -7.10
N PHE A 20 -1.15 10.11 -8.12
CA PHE A 20 -0.50 11.27 -8.73
C PHE A 20 -1.52 12.22 -9.38
N LEU A 21 -2.48 11.68 -10.12
CA LEU A 21 -3.56 12.48 -10.73
C LEU A 21 -4.42 13.13 -9.65
N LEU A 22 -4.79 12.36 -8.62
CA LEU A 22 -5.60 12.86 -7.50
C LEU A 22 -4.90 13.98 -6.71
N THR A 23 -3.57 13.94 -6.62
CA THR A 23 -2.77 14.95 -5.90
C THR A 23 -2.37 16.15 -6.76
N SER A 24 -2.31 16.00 -8.09
CA SER A 24 -1.97 17.08 -9.03
C SER A 24 -3.16 17.96 -9.42
N LEU A 25 -4.40 17.50 -9.23
CA LEU A 25 -5.59 18.28 -9.51
C LEU A 25 -5.70 19.49 -8.57
N PRO A 26 -5.99 20.71 -9.09
CA PRO A 26 -6.24 21.89 -8.27
C PRO A 26 -7.63 21.80 -7.63
N LEU A 27 -7.74 20.97 -6.59
CA LEU A 27 -8.98 20.72 -5.86
C LEU A 27 -9.24 21.80 -4.79
N PRO A 28 -10.51 22.06 -4.43
CA PRO A 28 -10.86 22.94 -3.31
C PRO A 28 -10.17 22.50 -2.01
N ARG A 29 -9.86 23.47 -1.13
CA ARG A 29 -9.06 23.27 0.10
C ARG A 29 -9.47 22.03 0.93
N ASN A 30 -10.76 21.78 1.08
CA ASN A 30 -11.29 20.64 1.84
C ASN A 30 -10.96 19.30 1.20
N PHE A 31 -11.12 19.20 -0.13
CA PHE A 31 -10.78 18.00 -0.89
C PHE A 31 -9.27 17.76 -0.89
N ARG A 32 -8.46 18.81 -1.04
CA ARG A 32 -7.00 18.69 -0.98
C ARG A 32 -6.50 18.15 0.35
N ARG A 33 -7.08 18.57 1.48
CA ARG A 33 -6.77 17.99 2.80
C ARG A 33 -7.19 16.52 2.87
N GLY A 34 -8.38 16.19 2.37
CA GLY A 34 -8.86 14.80 2.33
C GLY A 34 -7.98 13.88 1.48
N THR A 35 -7.58 14.32 0.28
CA THR A 35 -6.71 13.54 -0.60
C THR A 35 -5.32 13.36 0.00
N LEU A 36 -4.77 14.38 0.67
CA LEU A 36 -3.49 14.26 1.36
C LEU A 36 -3.56 13.31 2.55
N LEU A 37 -4.61 13.39 3.39
CA LEU A 37 -4.81 12.46 4.50
C LEU A 37 -5.02 11.02 4.02
N PHE A 38 -5.76 10.84 2.92
CA PHE A 38 -5.93 9.54 2.30
C PHE A 38 -4.60 8.99 1.76
N THR A 39 -3.85 9.82 1.05
CA THR A 39 -2.53 9.47 0.51
C THR A 39 -1.55 9.13 1.64
N GLN A 40 -1.57 9.89 2.73
CA GLN A 40 -0.80 9.62 3.93
C GLN A 40 -1.21 8.30 4.59
N ARG A 41 -2.51 8.02 4.74
CA ARG A 41 -3.03 6.74 5.25
C ARG A 41 -2.59 5.55 4.39
N VAL A 42 -2.60 5.69 3.07
CA VAL A 42 -2.18 4.64 2.14
C VAL A 42 -0.67 4.42 2.23
N PHE A 43 0.14 5.48 2.28
CA PHE A 43 1.59 5.32 2.35
C PHE A 43 2.10 4.90 3.72
N ASP A 44 1.58 5.47 4.79
CA ASP A 44 2.01 5.20 6.16
C ASP A 44 1.39 3.92 6.73
N LEU A 45 0.68 3.12 5.93
CA LEU A 45 0.12 1.84 6.35
C LEU A 45 1.27 0.92 6.79
N PRO A 46 1.40 0.61 8.10
CA PRO A 46 2.52 -0.16 8.62
C PRO A 46 2.27 -1.63 8.32
N ILE A 47 3.00 -2.19 7.35
CA ILE A 47 2.84 -3.60 6.97
C ILE A 47 3.71 -4.48 7.88
N VAL A 48 4.97 -4.08 8.13
CA VAL A 48 5.88 -4.75 9.06
C VAL A 48 6.74 -3.69 9.77
N GLY A 49 6.41 -3.35 11.01
CA GLY A 49 7.18 -2.41 11.83
C GLY A 49 7.29 -1.01 11.21
N ALA A 50 8.52 -0.52 11.02
CA ALA A 50 8.80 0.81 10.46
C ALA A 50 8.73 0.88 8.92
N PHE A 51 8.52 -0.25 8.23
CA PHE A 51 8.44 -0.28 6.77
C PHE A 51 7.06 0.14 6.28
N LYS A 52 7.02 1.36 5.72
CA LYS A 52 5.85 1.92 5.04
C LYS A 52 5.60 1.22 3.71
N LEU A 53 4.34 1.10 3.29
CA LEU A 53 3.92 0.52 2.00
C LEU A 53 4.72 1.08 0.82
N LEU A 54 5.01 2.39 0.86
CA LEU A 54 5.80 3.08 -0.16
C LEU A 54 7.18 2.44 -0.37
N HIS A 55 7.89 2.10 0.71
CA HIS A 55 9.23 1.50 0.61
C HIS A 55 9.15 0.11 0.00
N ILE A 56 8.16 -0.68 0.40
CA ILE A 56 7.96 -2.04 -0.13
C ILE A 56 7.66 -1.98 -1.63
N MET A 57 6.75 -1.11 -2.05
CA MET A 57 6.41 -0.96 -3.48
C MET A 57 7.59 -0.42 -4.30
N LEU A 58 8.37 0.51 -3.73
CA LEU A 58 9.59 1.00 -4.37
C LEU A 58 10.63 -0.12 -4.55
N TRP A 59 10.83 -0.96 -3.53
CA TRP A 59 11.72 -2.12 -3.61
C TRP A 59 11.25 -3.14 -4.65
N ILE A 60 9.96 -3.48 -4.66
CA ILE A 60 9.39 -4.44 -5.62
C ILE A 60 9.55 -3.92 -7.04
N THR A 61 9.24 -2.64 -7.29
CA THR A 61 9.38 -2.05 -8.62
C THR A 61 10.84 -1.89 -9.04
N ALA A 62 11.75 -1.55 -8.13
CA ALA A 62 13.18 -1.51 -8.39
C ALA A 62 13.71 -2.91 -8.78
N LEU A 63 13.30 -3.95 -8.05
CA LEU A 63 13.70 -5.32 -8.32
C LEU A 63 13.15 -5.82 -9.66
N ALA A 64 11.90 -5.48 -9.99
CA ALA A 64 11.29 -5.78 -11.28
C ALA A 64 12.01 -5.08 -12.45
N PHE A 65 12.41 -3.82 -12.26
CA PHE A 65 13.19 -3.07 -13.23
C PHE A 65 14.59 -3.67 -13.43
N LEU A 66 15.33 -3.95 -12.35
CA LEU A 66 16.65 -4.58 -12.44
C LEU A 66 16.60 -5.96 -13.08
N SER A 67 15.60 -6.77 -12.73
CA SER A 67 15.38 -8.09 -13.33
C SER A 67 15.14 -7.98 -14.84
N SER A 68 14.30 -7.03 -15.26
CA SER A 68 14.02 -6.78 -16.68
C SER A 68 15.24 -6.25 -17.43
N ALA A 69 16.02 -5.36 -16.80
CA ALA A 69 17.26 -4.82 -17.37
C ALA A 69 18.30 -5.92 -17.58
N ARG A 70 18.49 -6.78 -16.57
CA ARG A 70 19.36 -7.96 -16.68
C ARG A 70 18.88 -8.91 -17.77
N GLN A 71 17.58 -9.17 -17.87
CA GLN A 71 17.02 -10.03 -18.91
C GLN A 71 17.32 -9.51 -20.33
N VAL A 72 17.14 -8.20 -20.56
CA VAL A 72 17.47 -7.56 -21.85
C VAL A 72 18.98 -7.63 -22.12
N GLN A 73 19.82 -7.40 -21.11
CA GLN A 73 21.27 -7.47 -21.26
C GLN A 73 21.73 -8.89 -21.64
N VAL A 74 21.24 -9.91 -20.94
CA VAL A 74 21.55 -11.32 -21.25
C VAL A 74 21.08 -11.66 -22.66
N MET A 75 19.87 -11.26 -23.06
CA MET A 75 19.38 -11.49 -24.42
C MET A 75 20.25 -10.82 -25.49
N ARG A 76 20.73 -9.60 -25.24
CA ARG A 76 21.65 -8.90 -26.17
C ARG A 76 22.97 -9.65 -26.33
N GLN A 77 23.52 -10.17 -25.23
CA GLN A 77 24.75 -10.97 -25.26
C GLN A 77 24.53 -12.27 -26.04
N THR A 78 23.46 -13.01 -25.75
CA THR A 78 23.15 -14.27 -26.45
C THR A 78 22.87 -14.06 -27.95
N GLN A 79 22.31 -12.91 -28.35
CA GLN A 79 22.06 -12.59 -29.75
C GLN A 79 23.33 -12.24 -30.54
N ALA A 80 24.35 -11.67 -29.89
CA ALA A 80 25.59 -11.29 -30.56
C ALA A 80 26.31 -12.50 -31.17
N ASP A 81 26.16 -13.68 -30.54
CA ASP A 81 26.85 -14.92 -30.94
C ASP A 81 25.96 -15.84 -31.80
N GLN A 82 24.71 -15.47 -32.09
CA GLN A 82 23.79 -16.32 -32.84
C GLN A 82 23.90 -16.11 -34.36
N VAL A 83 24.30 -17.17 -35.06
CA VAL A 83 24.18 -17.25 -36.52
C VAL A 83 22.80 -17.83 -36.85
N PHE A 84 21.92 -17.00 -37.42
CA PHE A 84 20.59 -17.44 -37.83
C PHE A 84 20.68 -18.25 -39.13
N THR A 85 20.21 -19.51 -39.09
CA THR A 85 20.20 -20.38 -40.29
C THR A 85 18.95 -20.22 -41.13
N THR A 86 17.87 -19.68 -40.55
CA THR A 86 16.59 -19.46 -41.24
C THR A 86 15.94 -18.13 -40.82
N PRO A 87 15.23 -17.44 -41.74
CA PRO A 87 14.57 -16.16 -41.44
C PRO A 87 13.46 -16.29 -40.38
N ASN A 88 12.81 -17.45 -40.28
CA ASN A 88 11.80 -17.70 -39.25
C ASN A 88 12.39 -17.69 -37.84
N GLN A 89 13.63 -18.14 -37.66
CA GLN A 89 14.32 -18.07 -36.37
C GLN A 89 14.65 -16.62 -35.99
N GLU A 90 15.07 -15.81 -36.96
CA GLU A 90 15.35 -14.39 -36.75
C GLU A 90 14.10 -13.65 -36.27
N ILE A 91 12.96 -13.84 -36.93
CA ILE A 91 11.68 -13.23 -36.54
C ILE A 91 11.27 -13.68 -35.14
N ALA A 92 11.44 -14.97 -34.80
CA ALA A 92 11.12 -15.48 -33.47
C ALA A 92 11.98 -14.80 -32.39
N VAL A 93 13.27 -14.60 -32.65
CA VAL A 93 14.22 -13.98 -31.73
C VAL A 93 13.99 -12.47 -31.60
N LEU A 94 13.73 -11.76 -32.70
CA LEU A 94 13.32 -10.36 -32.71
C LEU A 94 12.04 -10.15 -31.90
N SER A 95 11.05 -11.03 -32.08
CA SER A 95 9.79 -10.95 -31.33
C SER A 95 9.99 -11.14 -29.81
N LYS A 96 10.94 -11.97 -29.39
CA LYS A 96 11.28 -12.17 -27.96
C LYS A 96 11.96 -10.93 -27.40
N ARG A 97 12.90 -10.35 -28.15
CA ARG A 97 13.58 -9.10 -27.79
C ARG A 97 12.60 -7.95 -27.63
N TRP A 98 11.69 -7.75 -28.58
CA TRP A 98 10.68 -6.70 -28.50
C TRP A 98 9.83 -6.81 -27.23
N ARG A 99 9.41 -8.03 -26.86
CA ARG A 99 8.66 -8.27 -25.61
C ARG A 99 9.49 -7.92 -24.37
N ALA A 100 10.78 -8.30 -24.35
CA ALA A 100 11.68 -7.99 -23.25
C ALA A 100 11.94 -6.48 -23.11
N GLU A 101 12.17 -5.78 -24.23
CA GLU A 101 12.34 -4.32 -24.24
C GLU A 101 11.08 -3.60 -23.79
N ARG A 102 9.89 -4.00 -24.28
CA ARG A 102 8.61 -3.44 -23.80
C ARG A 102 8.43 -3.62 -22.29
N ASN A 103 8.75 -4.80 -21.77
CA ASN A 103 8.69 -5.10 -20.35
C ASN A 103 9.68 -4.26 -19.52
N LEU A 104 10.88 -4.02 -20.05
CA LEU A 104 11.84 -3.09 -19.46
C LEU A 104 11.26 -1.67 -19.38
N TRP A 105 10.67 -1.15 -20.46
CA TRP A 105 10.05 0.17 -20.46
C TRP A 105 8.89 0.29 -19.48
N LEU A 106 8.04 -0.74 -19.39
CA LEU A 106 6.93 -0.77 -18.43
C LEU A 106 7.42 -0.79 -16.98
N SER A 107 8.45 -1.58 -16.67
CA SER A 107 9.03 -1.61 -15.32
C SER A 107 9.78 -0.33 -14.97
N ALA A 108 10.48 0.28 -15.93
CA ALA A 108 11.10 1.59 -15.77
C ALA A 108 10.06 2.67 -15.47
N PHE A 109 8.97 2.69 -16.24
CA PHE A 109 7.87 3.60 -16.03
C PHE A 109 7.21 3.39 -14.66
N ALA A 110 6.90 2.16 -14.30
CA ALA A 110 6.35 1.82 -12.98
C ALA A 110 7.28 2.32 -11.86
N PHE A 111 8.56 1.97 -11.89
CA PHE A 111 9.54 2.43 -10.90
C PHE A 111 9.62 3.95 -10.83
N SER A 112 9.74 4.63 -11.97
CA SER A 112 9.80 6.10 -12.00
C SER A 112 8.53 6.75 -11.43
N SER A 113 7.35 6.19 -11.70
CA SER A 113 6.08 6.70 -11.17
C SER A 113 6.02 6.63 -9.64
N TRP A 114 6.54 5.55 -9.05
CA TRP A 114 6.65 5.41 -7.59
C TRP A 114 7.70 6.35 -6.99
N VAL A 115 8.82 6.58 -7.67
CA VAL A 115 9.83 7.57 -7.26
C VAL A 115 9.24 8.98 -7.27
N PHE A 116 8.56 9.37 -8.35
CA PHE A 116 7.90 10.67 -8.44
C PHE A 116 6.86 10.83 -7.36
N LEU A 117 6.01 9.84 -7.16
CA LEU A 117 4.99 9.87 -6.13
C LEU A 117 5.59 10.01 -4.72
N ALA A 118 6.72 9.35 -4.45
CA ALA A 118 7.47 9.52 -3.21
C ALA A 118 8.03 10.93 -3.04
N ALA A 119 8.59 11.52 -4.10
CA ALA A 119 9.07 12.90 -4.08
C ALA A 119 7.92 13.90 -3.84
N PHE A 120 6.80 13.72 -4.54
CA PHE A 120 5.58 14.53 -4.37
C PHE A 120 5.01 14.40 -2.96
N TYR A 121 4.98 13.20 -2.41
CA TYR A 121 4.52 12.98 -1.03
C TYR A 121 5.39 13.73 -0.03
N ARG A 122 6.72 13.65 -0.15
CA ARG A 122 7.64 14.39 0.72
C ARG A 122 7.43 15.90 0.63
N GLU A 123 7.22 16.42 -0.57
CA GLU A 123 6.93 17.83 -0.78
C GLU A 123 5.57 18.25 -0.20
N ALA A 124 4.55 17.41 -0.36
CA ALA A 124 3.23 17.67 0.19
C ALA A 124 3.23 17.70 1.72
N VAL A 125 3.94 16.78 2.37
CA VAL A 125 4.10 16.76 3.83
C VAL A 125 4.82 18.02 4.31
N ARG A 126 5.90 18.42 3.64
CA ARG A 126 6.63 19.67 3.97
C ARG A 126 5.73 20.89 3.88
N ARG A 127 4.90 20.98 2.83
CA ARG A 127 3.96 22.10 2.66
C ARG A 127 2.91 22.14 3.77
N LEU A 128 2.37 20.98 4.16
CA LEU A 128 1.42 20.90 5.28
C LEU A 128 2.06 21.34 6.60
N GLU A 129 3.29 20.93 6.87
CA GLU A 129 4.02 21.33 8.07
C GLU A 129 4.28 22.84 8.10
N LEU A 130 4.64 23.44 6.96
CA LEU A 130 4.82 24.88 6.83
C LEU A 130 3.51 25.65 7.01
N GLU A 131 2.40 25.17 6.42
CA GLU A 131 1.08 25.77 6.60
C GLU A 131 0.64 25.72 8.07
N ALA A 132 0.92 24.61 8.78
CA ALA A 132 0.62 24.49 10.21
C ALA A 132 1.41 25.51 11.05
N ARG A 133 2.72 25.62 10.81
CA ARG A 133 3.58 26.59 11.50
C ARG A 133 3.14 28.04 11.27
N LEU A 134 2.74 28.38 10.04
CA LEU A 134 2.20 29.72 9.74
C LEU A 134 0.92 30.00 10.51
N SER A 135 -0.01 29.03 10.56
CA SER A 135 -1.25 29.20 11.32
C SER A 135 -1.03 29.34 12.83
N ASP A 136 -0.03 28.66 13.38
CA ASP A 136 0.35 28.79 14.79
C ASP A 136 0.95 30.17 15.09
N LEU A 137 1.79 30.70 14.18
CA LEU A 137 2.36 32.04 14.29
C LEU A 137 1.27 33.13 14.21
N GLU A 138 0.36 33.05 13.23
CA GLU A 138 -0.77 33.98 13.10
C GLU A 138 -1.64 34.00 14.38
N ARG A 139 -1.88 32.83 14.98
CA ARG A 139 -2.65 32.71 16.22
C ARG A 139 -1.89 33.31 17.42
N SER A 140 -0.58 33.11 17.48
CA SER A 140 0.27 33.66 18.54
C SER A 140 0.40 35.18 18.47
N GLU A 141 0.50 35.76 17.27
CA GLU A 141 0.56 37.21 17.05
C GLU A 141 -0.73 37.89 17.51
N PHE A 142 -1.89 37.32 17.15
CA PHE A 142 -3.19 37.81 17.61
C PHE A 142 -3.30 37.81 19.15
N THR A 143 -2.83 36.75 19.79
CA THR A 143 -2.87 36.61 21.26
C THR A 143 -1.88 37.57 21.95
N ALA A 144 -0.72 37.83 21.33
CA ALA A 144 0.29 38.76 21.84
C ALA A 144 -0.13 40.23 21.72
N THR A 145 -1.03 40.58 20.79
CA THR A 145 -1.61 41.93 20.69
C THR A 145 -2.77 42.21 21.67
N GLU A 146 -3.29 41.19 22.36
CA GLU A 146 -4.42 41.33 23.29
C GLU A 146 -4.12 41.54 24.81
N PRO A 147 -2.89 41.76 25.32
CA PRO A 147 -2.70 42.04 26.75
C PRO A 147 -2.72 43.54 27.14
N LEU A 148 -2.93 44.49 26.21
CA LEU A 148 -2.76 45.93 26.49
C LEU A 148 -4.03 46.80 26.46
N ARG A 149 -5.23 46.21 26.33
CA ARG A 149 -6.50 46.98 26.37
C ARG A 149 -7.54 46.50 27.39
N GLY A 150 -7.13 45.63 28.32
CA GLY A 150 -8.01 45.05 29.34
C GLY A 150 -7.48 45.14 30.78
N GLY A 151 -6.45 45.93 31.04
CA GLY A 151 -6.17 46.41 32.40
C GLY A 151 -7.23 47.45 32.74
N ASP A 152 -7.96 47.24 33.85
CA ASP A 152 -8.92 48.15 34.50
C ASP A 152 -10.41 47.81 34.38
N ARG A 153 -10.81 46.52 34.38
CA ARG A 153 -12.14 46.15 34.91
C ARG A 153 -12.10 44.99 35.90
N GLU A 154 -11.89 45.39 37.14
CA GLU A 154 -12.57 44.91 38.35
C GLU A 154 -12.54 43.40 38.65
N ALA A 155 -11.50 43.01 39.38
CA ALA A 155 -11.58 41.94 40.36
C ALA A 155 -12.46 42.40 41.55
N SER A 156 -13.78 42.27 41.43
CA SER A 156 -14.69 42.34 42.58
C SER A 156 -16.10 41.94 42.17
N VAL A 157 -16.80 41.25 43.09
CA VAL A 157 -18.23 40.94 43.13
C VAL A 157 -18.59 39.46 42.91
N SER A 158 -18.76 38.81 44.06
CA SER A 158 -19.78 37.79 44.36
C SER A 158 -19.46 36.32 44.14
N ARG A 159 -18.62 35.84 45.05
CA ARG A 159 -18.84 34.60 45.81
C ARG A 159 -20.06 34.82 46.73
N GLU A 160 -20.93 33.80 46.86
CA GLU A 160 -22.15 33.68 47.70
C GLU A 160 -23.49 33.85 46.97
N VAL A 161 -24.45 32.99 47.38
CA VAL A 161 -25.82 32.78 46.84
C VAL A 161 -25.81 31.81 45.62
N THR A 162 -26.14 30.52 45.69
CA THR A 162 -27.21 29.80 46.40
C THR A 162 -26.84 28.33 46.61
N SER A 163 -26.54 27.97 47.86
CA SER A 163 -26.58 26.59 48.37
C SER A 163 -27.83 26.42 49.24
N LYS A 164 -29.04 26.56 48.68
CA LYS A 164 -30.29 26.25 49.40
C LYS A 164 -31.52 26.22 48.47
N ALA A 165 -31.61 25.22 47.61
CA ALA A 165 -32.90 24.85 47.00
C ALA A 165 -32.94 23.35 46.71
N ALA A 166 -33.99 22.70 47.23
CA ALA A 166 -34.47 21.37 46.87
C ALA A 166 -33.73 20.15 47.42
N ALA A 167 -33.38 20.18 48.71
CA ALA A 167 -33.62 19.05 49.59
C ALA A 167 -35.10 19.06 50.01
N ALA A 168 -35.99 18.53 49.17
CA ALA A 168 -37.41 18.31 49.50
C ALA A 168 -38.11 17.41 48.46
N ALA A 169 -37.78 16.12 48.42
CA ALA A 169 -38.67 15.09 47.87
C ALA A 169 -38.18 13.69 48.30
N SER A 170 -38.28 13.39 49.59
CA SER A 170 -38.25 12.02 50.12
C SER A 170 -39.61 11.69 50.73
N ARG A 171 -40.32 10.73 50.13
CA ARG A 171 -41.42 9.90 50.66
C ARG A 171 -42.02 9.16 49.46
N ASP A 172 -42.37 7.89 49.47
CA ASP A 172 -42.21 6.80 50.43
C ASP A 172 -42.53 5.50 49.65
N ARG A 173 -42.00 4.40 50.17
CA ARG A 173 -42.25 2.93 49.99
C ARG A 173 -43.53 2.50 49.22
N THR A 174 -43.63 1.35 48.54
CA THR A 174 -43.22 -0.05 48.88
C THR A 174 -43.52 -1.00 47.67
N PRO A 175 -43.10 -2.29 47.70
CA PRO A 175 -42.84 -3.15 46.54
C PRO A 175 -43.97 -4.14 46.20
N LEU A 176 -43.85 -4.81 45.05
CA LEU A 176 -44.44 -6.14 44.85
C LEU A 176 -43.54 -7.01 43.97
N ALA A 177 -43.18 -8.15 44.55
CA ALA A 177 -42.52 -9.27 43.92
C ALA A 177 -43.46 -9.95 42.90
N GLY A 178 -42.88 -10.46 41.81
CA GLY A 178 -43.59 -11.22 40.79
C GLY A 178 -42.63 -12.14 40.05
N ASN A 179 -42.72 -13.41 40.41
CA ASN A 179 -41.86 -14.52 40.04
C ASN A 179 -42.05 -15.01 38.58
N SER A 180 -40.93 -15.37 37.93
CA SER A 180 -40.74 -16.64 37.19
C SER A 180 -41.35 -16.76 35.75
N PRO A 181 -41.15 -17.88 35.00
CA PRO A 181 -39.96 -18.16 34.18
C PRO A 181 -40.30 -18.64 32.73
N ASN A 182 -39.25 -19.03 31.98
CA ASN A 182 -39.26 -19.94 30.81
C ASN A 182 -39.96 -19.50 29.51
N LYS A 183 -39.19 -19.44 28.40
CA LYS A 183 -39.45 -20.34 27.27
C LYS A 183 -38.25 -20.56 26.36
N THR A 184 -38.02 -21.84 26.14
CA THR A 184 -37.10 -22.58 25.27
C THR A 184 -37.56 -22.60 23.80
N GLY A 185 -36.61 -22.94 22.90
CA GLY A 185 -36.86 -23.38 21.51
C GLY A 185 -35.72 -22.92 20.59
N SER A 186 -34.60 -23.62 20.36
CA SER A 186 -34.39 -24.98 19.78
C SER A 186 -34.94 -25.16 18.35
N VAL A 187 -34.07 -25.01 17.35
CA VAL A 187 -34.00 -25.83 16.12
C VAL A 187 -32.51 -25.91 15.73
N ARG A 188 -31.75 -26.98 16.02
CA ARG A 188 -31.55 -28.25 15.26
C ARG A 188 -31.07 -27.99 13.82
N ALA A 189 -29.77 -28.05 13.56
CA ALA A 189 -29.01 -29.24 13.13
C ALA A 189 -28.85 -29.35 11.59
N ALA A 190 -27.60 -29.41 11.15
CA ALA A 190 -27.16 -30.35 10.13
C ALA A 190 -25.66 -30.57 10.32
N ALA A 191 -25.30 -31.83 10.54
CA ALA A 191 -23.95 -32.32 10.70
C ALA A 191 -23.63 -33.26 9.52
N HIS A 192 -22.32 -33.32 9.18
CA HIS A 192 -21.59 -34.43 8.54
C HIS A 192 -21.83 -34.71 7.03
N PRO A 193 -20.96 -35.50 6.35
CA PRO A 193 -19.57 -35.91 6.64
C PRO A 193 -18.59 -35.87 5.43
N ALA A 194 -17.31 -36.13 5.74
CA ALA A 194 -16.21 -36.76 5.00
C ALA A 194 -16.34 -37.19 3.51
N ALA A 195 -15.25 -36.99 2.76
CA ALA A 195 -14.71 -37.94 1.77
C ALA A 195 -13.22 -37.58 1.46
N ALA A 196 -12.30 -38.51 1.79
CA ALA A 196 -11.46 -39.28 0.85
C ALA A 196 -10.28 -38.49 0.24
N GLU A 197 -9.02 -38.68 0.67
CA GLU A 197 -8.15 -39.84 0.42
C GLU A 197 -7.86 -40.08 -1.08
N LEU A 198 -6.64 -39.74 -1.50
CA LEU A 198 -5.91 -40.28 -2.67
C LEU A 198 -4.47 -39.75 -2.58
N VAL A 199 -3.52 -40.51 -2.00
CA VAL A 199 -2.74 -41.61 -2.60
C VAL A 199 -2.03 -41.20 -3.90
N GLY A 200 -0.70 -41.15 -3.83
CA GLY A 200 0.17 -40.92 -4.97
C GLY A 200 1.65 -40.84 -4.60
N ALA A 201 2.18 -41.91 -3.98
CA ALA A 201 3.60 -42.24 -4.06
C ALA A 201 3.96 -42.68 -5.50
N VAL A 202 5.26 -42.92 -5.77
CA VAL A 202 5.91 -43.62 -6.93
C VAL A 202 6.99 -42.72 -7.61
N PRO A 203 8.14 -43.27 -8.11
CA PRO A 203 9.40 -43.28 -7.37
C PRO A 203 10.57 -42.80 -8.29
N GLY A 204 11.81 -43.12 -7.95
CA GLY A 204 13.02 -42.65 -8.63
C GLY A 204 13.25 -43.02 -10.10
N GLY A 205 14.21 -42.31 -10.67
CA GLY A 205 15.01 -42.62 -11.87
C GLY A 205 16.25 -41.72 -11.81
N ARG A 206 17.45 -42.18 -11.42
CA ARG A 206 18.40 -43.08 -12.09
C ARG A 206 19.08 -42.44 -13.31
N ALA A 207 20.42 -42.50 -13.25
CA ALA A 207 21.39 -42.43 -14.34
C ALA A 207 21.74 -41.04 -14.92
N ALA A 208 22.73 -40.39 -14.30
CA ALA A 208 23.72 -39.62 -15.05
C ALA A 208 24.67 -40.62 -15.73
N ALA A 209 24.33 -40.98 -16.96
CA ALA A 209 25.18 -41.74 -17.87
C ALA A 209 25.75 -40.80 -18.94
N GLY A 210 27.01 -41.02 -19.31
CA GLY A 210 27.52 -40.65 -20.63
C GLY A 210 28.25 -39.32 -20.74
N VAL A 211 29.44 -39.22 -20.16
CA VAL A 211 30.52 -38.46 -20.79
C VAL A 211 31.05 -39.33 -21.91
N GLU A 212 30.58 -39.12 -23.14
CA GLU A 212 31.16 -39.72 -24.33
C GLU A 212 31.98 -38.64 -25.05
N MET A 213 33.29 -38.63 -24.80
CA MET A 213 34.25 -37.94 -25.65
C MET A 213 34.49 -38.80 -26.89
N GLN A 214 33.79 -38.52 -27.97
CA GLN A 214 34.16 -38.98 -29.31
C GLN A 214 34.59 -37.79 -30.16
N GLY A 215 35.75 -37.94 -30.82
CA GLY A 215 36.05 -37.20 -32.04
C GLY A 215 37.25 -36.25 -32.00
N LEU A 216 38.41 -36.72 -31.57
CA LEU A 216 39.69 -36.05 -31.87
C LEU A 216 40.65 -37.07 -32.49
N LYS A 217 40.47 -37.29 -33.80
CA LYS A 217 41.50 -37.78 -34.73
C LYS A 217 41.06 -37.38 -36.14
N LYS A 218 41.62 -36.27 -36.60
CA LYS A 218 41.64 -35.87 -38.00
C LYS A 218 43.09 -35.56 -38.35
N ASP A 219 43.64 -36.47 -39.15
CA ASP A 219 44.66 -36.30 -40.17
C ASP A 219 45.92 -35.51 -39.81
N MET A 220 46.97 -36.26 -39.46
CA MET A 220 48.36 -36.05 -39.90
C MET A 220 49.15 -37.35 -39.81
#